data_AF-A0A7Y7N805-F1
#
_entry.id   AF-A0A7Y7N805-F1
#
_cell.length_a   1.000
_cell.length_b   1.000
_cell.length_c   1.000
_cell.angle_alpha   90.00
_cell.angle_beta   90.00
_cell.angle_gamma   90.00
#
_symmetry.space_group_name_H-M   'P 1'
#
loop_
_entity.id
_entity.type
_entity.pdbx_description
1 polymer ?
#
loop_
_entity_poly.entity_id
_entity_poly.type
_entity_poly.pdbx_seq_one_letter_code
_entity_poly.pdbx_strand_id
1 'polypeptide(L)' 'MNIVLPLEQMTIGDKIRTMEILWDDLCQHSDQLQSPGWHGDVLADRERNMLAGEASFVDWQTAKKRIRESLS' A
#
# COMPACT_ATOMS: atom_id res chain seq x y z
N MET A 1 21.87 1.26 14.68
CA MET A 1 22.75 1.32 13.49
C MET A 1 22.16 2.35 12.55
N ASN A 2 22.92 3.38 12.16
CA ASN A 2 22.43 4.44 11.27
C ASN A 2 22.86 4.10 9.84
N ILE A 3 21.92 3.79 8.95
CA ILE A 3 22.19 3.49 7.54
C ILE A 3 21.99 4.78 6.76
N VAL A 4 23.08 5.36 6.26
CA VAL A 4 23.03 6.56 5.42
C VAL A 4 23.19 6.13 3.97
N LEU A 5 22.11 6.30 3.19
CA LEU A 5 22.17 6.13 1.74
C LEU A 5 22.73 7.43 1.11
N PRO A 6 23.60 7.35 0.09
CA PRO A 6 24.13 8.52 -0.61
C PRO A 6 23.09 9.12 -1.57
N LEU A 7 21.93 9.54 -1.03
CA LEU A 7 20.77 9.97 -1.81
C LEU A 7 21.06 11.16 -2.73
N GLU A 8 22.03 12.00 -2.39
CA GLU A 8 22.43 13.15 -3.22
C GLU A 8 23.12 12.73 -4.52
N GLN A 9 23.73 11.54 -4.56
CA GLN A 9 24.43 11.01 -5.73
C GLN A 9 23.50 10.21 -6.65
N MET A 10 22.28 9.93 -6.21
CA MET A 10 21.31 9.12 -6.93
C MET A 10 20.43 9.97 -7.84
N THR A 11 20.20 9.50 -9.06
CA THR A 11 19.15 10.08 -9.90
C THR A 11 17.78 9.81 -9.29
N ILE A 12 16.73 10.51 -9.75
CA ILE A 12 15.36 10.22 -9.33
C ILE A 12 14.98 8.77 -9.66
N GLY A 13 15.39 8.26 -10.82
CA GLY A 13 15.15 6.88 -11.22
C GLY A 13 15.81 5.88 -10.26
N ASP A 14 17.05 6.15 -9.83
CA ASP A 14 17.75 5.30 -8.87
C ASP A 14 17.04 5.30 -7.52
N LYS A 15 16.55 6.47 -7.06
CA LYS A 15 15.81 6.56 -5.79
C LYS A 15 14.53 5.73 -5.82
N ILE A 16 13.77 5.83 -6.91
CA ILE A 16 12.55 5.05 -7.09
C ILE A 16 12.87 3.55 -7.12
N ARG A 17 13.87 3.13 -7.90
CA ARG A 17 14.29 1.71 -7.94
C ARG A 17 14.76 1.22 -6.57
N THR A 18 15.49 2.03 -5.81
CA THR A 18 15.88 1.66 -4.45
C THR A 18 14.66 1.52 -3.54
N MET A 19 13.67 2.40 -3.64
CA MET A 19 12.41 2.24 -2.91
C MET A 19 11.68 0.95 -3.30
N GLU A 20 11.64 0.59 -4.58
CA GLU A 20 11.02 -0.66 -5.05
C GLU A 20 11.74 -1.89 -4.50
N ILE A 21 13.07 -1.93 -4.56
CA ILE A 21 13.87 -3.05 -4.01
C ILE A 21 13.65 -3.19 -2.51
N LEU A 22 13.67 -2.06 -1.78
CA LEU A 22 13.39 -2.06 -0.34
C LEU A 22 11.97 -2.55 -0.05
N TRP A 23 11.00 -2.11 -0.85
CA TRP A 23 9.60 -2.52 -0.69
C TRP A 23 9.41 -4.02 -0.94
N ASP A 24 10.03 -4.56 -1.99
CA ASP A 24 9.98 -5.99 -2.31
C ASP A 24 10.61 -6.84 -1.20
N ASP A 25 11.75 -6.42 -0.65
CA ASP A 25 12.40 -7.09 0.48
C ASP A 25 11.53 -7.09 1.74
N LEU A 26 10.93 -5.95 2.08
CA LEU A 26 10.00 -5.84 3.21
C LEU A 26 8.75 -6.73 3.03
N CYS A 27 8.23 -6.84 1.80
CA CYS A 27 7.10 -7.72 1.52
C CYS A 27 7.45 -9.20 1.72
N GLN A 28 8.66 -9.61 1.35
CA GLN A 28 9.14 -10.99 1.53
C GLN A 28 9.32 -11.36 3.01
N HIS A 29 9.63 -10.37 3.85
CA HIS A 29 9.82 -10.54 5.30
C HIS A 29 8.65 -9.94 6.11
N SER A 30 7.45 -9.96 5.53
CA SER A 30 6.26 -9.33 6.13
C SER A 30 5.84 -9.95 7.46
N ASP A 31 6.26 -11.18 7.76
CA ASP A 31 6.09 -11.85 9.05
C ASP A 31 6.86 -11.18 10.19
N GLN A 32 7.95 -10.47 9.88
CA GLN A 32 8.74 -9.71 10.85
C GLN A 32 8.12 -8.35 11.19
N LEU A 33 7.12 -7.91 10.41
CA LEU A 33 6.42 -6.65 10.58
C LEU A 33 5.09 -6.87 11.30
N GLN A 34 5.03 -6.46 12.56
CA GLN A 34 3.75 -6.43 13.27
C GLN A 34 2.88 -5.31 12.71
N SER A 35 1.70 -5.68 12.20
CA SER A 35 0.68 -4.71 11.84
C SER A 35 0.31 -3.86 13.07
N PRO A 36 0.11 -2.54 12.90
CA PRO A 36 -0.43 -1.71 13.98
C PRO A 36 -1.77 -2.25 14.48
N GLY A 37 -2.05 -2.13 15.78
CA GLY A 37 -3.27 -2.68 16.39
C GLY A 37 -4.57 -2.22 15.70
N TRP A 38 -4.62 -0.96 15.26
CA TRP A 38 -5.78 -0.39 14.55
C TRP A 38 -6.07 -1.08 13.20
N HIS A 39 -5.10 -1.77 12.60
CA HIS A 39 -5.28 -2.38 11.28
C HIS A 39 -6.36 -3.47 11.31
N GLY A 40 -6.39 -4.26 12.39
CA GLY A 40 -7.42 -5.28 12.58
C GLY A 40 -8.82 -4.69 12.69
N ASP A 41 -8.97 -3.60 13.45
CA ASP A 41 -10.25 -2.91 13.63
C ASP A 41 -10.82 -2.43 12.30
N VAL A 42 -9.97 -1.81 11.46
CA VAL A 42 -10.38 -1.33 10.12
C VAL A 42 -10.80 -2.49 9.21
N LEU A 43 -10.12 -3.63 9.26
CA LEU A 43 -10.48 -4.80 8.45
C LEU A 43 -11.82 -5.39 8.92
N ALA A 44 -12.02 -5.51 10.23
CA ALA A 44 -13.27 -6.00 10.79
C ALA A 44 -14.45 -5.07 10.41
N ASP A 45 -14.26 -3.76 10.45
CA ASP A 45 -15.27 -2.79 10.02
C ASP A 45 -15.63 -2.95 8.54
N ARG A 46 -14.62 -3.11 7.68
CA ARG A 46 -14.83 -3.33 6.23
C ARG A 46 -15.57 -4.64 5.94
N GLU A 47 -15.24 -5.70 6.67
CA GLU A 47 -15.94 -6.99 6.56
C GLU A 47 -17.40 -6.87 6.99
N ARG A 48 -17.68 -6.20 8.12
CA ARG A 48 -19.06 -5.94 8.57
C ARG A 48 -19.86 -5.18 7.52
N ASN A 49 -19.29 -4.14 6.92
CA ASN A 49 -19.96 -3.35 5.89
C ASN A 49 -20.24 -4.18 4.62
N MET A 50 -19.33 -5.10 4.26
CA MET A 50 -19.56 -6.04 3.15
C MET A 50 -20.74 -6.96 3.44
N LEU A 51 -20.79 -7.55 4.65
CA LEU A 51 -21.88 -8.44 5.08
C LEU A 51 -23.22 -7.71 5.21
N ALA A 52 -23.21 -6.44 5.60
CA ALA A 52 -24.39 -5.59 5.67
C ALA A 52 -24.88 -5.11 4.28
N GLY A 53 -24.11 -5.35 3.21
CA GLY A 53 -24.41 -4.85 1.87
C GLY A 53 -24.12 -3.36 1.65
N GLU A 54 -23.44 -2.72 2.61
CA GLU A 54 -23.03 -1.31 2.55
C GLU A 54 -21.72 -1.12 1.76
N ALA A 55 -20.97 -2.19 1.56
CA ALA A 55 -19.79 -2.23 0.70
C ALA A 55 -19.90 -3.39 -0.31
N SER A 56 -19.22 -3.25 -1.45
CA SER A 56 -19.12 -4.29 -2.46
C SER A 56 -17.71 -4.34 -3.04
N PHE A 57 -17.31 -5.53 -3.49
CA PHE A 57 -16.10 -5.67 -4.28
C PHE A 57 -16.32 -5.07 -5.67
N VAL A 58 -15.32 -4.35 -6.14
CA VAL A 58 -15.29 -3.76 -7.48
C VAL A 58 -14.05 -4.24 -8.20
N ASP A 59 -14.19 -4.52 -9.49
CA ASP A 59 -13.05 -4.79 -10.35
C ASP A 59 -12.07 -3.60 -10.32
N TRP A 60 -10.78 -3.92 -10.28
CA TRP A 60 -9.72 -2.93 -10.11
C TRP A 60 -9.65 -1.94 -11.26
N GLN A 61 -9.85 -2.40 -12.50
CA GLN A 61 -9.84 -1.49 -13.66
C GLN A 61 -11.06 -0.58 -13.64
N THR A 62 -12.20 -1.12 -13.24
CA THR A 62 -13.45 -0.36 -13.05
C THR A 62 -13.29 0.73 -11.99
N ALA A 63 -12.69 0.41 -10.84
CA ALA A 63 -12.41 1.37 -9.78
C ALA A 63 -11.49 2.50 -10.27
N LYS A 64 -10.38 2.16 -10.93
CA LYS A 64 -9.46 3.17 -11.49
C LYS A 64 -10.14 4.08 -12.49
N LYS A 65 -10.98 3.52 -13.37
CA LYS A 65 -11.72 4.31 -14.37
C LYS A 65 -12.62 5.34 -13.68
N ARG A 66 -13.43 4.91 -12.71
CA ARG A 66 -14.32 5.80 -11.93
C ARG A 66 -13.56 6.93 -11.24
N ILE A 67 -12.41 6.63 -10.62
CA ILE A 67 -11.60 7.65 -9.95
C ILE A 67 -11.10 8.70 -10.95
N ARG A 68 -10.59 8.27 -12.12
CA ARG A 68 -10.13 9.20 -13.16
C ARG A 68 -11.27 10.08 -13.68
N GLU A 69 -12.45 9.52 -13.88
CA GLU A 69 -13.66 10.25 -14.31
C GLU A 69 -14.15 11.23 -13.24
N SER A 70 -13.96 10.95 -11.95
CA SER A 70 -14.35 11.87 -10.87
C SER A 70 -13.41 13.07 -10.67
N LEU A 71 -12.23 13.05 -11.31
CA LEU A 71 -11.21 14.10 -11.20
C LEU A 71 -11.17 15.05 -12.40
N SER A 72 -11.96 14.77 -13.45
CA SER A 72 -12.13 15.64 -14.63
C SER A 72 -13.34 16.55 -14.48
#